data_AF-A0A418NQL3-F1
#
_entry.id   AF-A0A418NQL3-F1
#
_cell.length_a   1.000
_cell.length_b   1.000
_cell.length_c   1.000
_cell.angle_alpha   90.00
_cell.angle_beta   90.00
_cell.angle_gamma   90.00
#
_symmetry.space_group_name_H-M   'P 1'
#
loop_
_entity.id
_entity.type
_entity.pdbx_description
1 polymer ?
#
loop_
_entity_poly.entity_id
_entity_poly.type
_entity_poly.pdbx_seq_one_letter_code
_entity_poly.pdbx_strand_id
1 'polypeptide(L)'
;MTICSSFTIVGEPSAALLSRLLGFFSQHDLGAPEMTVTRRGGDMIVQLESADLGAQLAPVVSAKMGSLVGVRHVDLTFTEIAADHAPNLALQPVPAHRPSQRMPGSRHKRSSD
;
A
#
# COMPACT_ATOMS: atom_id res chain seq x y z
N MET A 1 9.18 -14.56 -17.18
CA MET A 1 10.05 -13.65 -16.40
C MET A 1 9.35 -12.32 -16.33
N THR A 2 9.14 -11.79 -15.14
CA THR A 2 8.49 -10.49 -14.93
C THR A 2 9.53 -9.53 -14.40
N ILE A 3 9.61 -8.33 -14.96
CA ILE A 3 10.52 -7.28 -14.47
C ILE A 3 9.75 -6.50 -13.40
N CYS A 4 10.28 -6.48 -12.19
CA CYS A 4 9.79 -5.62 -11.12
C CYS A 4 10.62 -4.34 -11.07
N SER A 5 9.95 -3.20 -10.97
CA SER A 5 10.59 -1.90 -10.81
C SER A 5 10.62 -1.54 -9.33
N SER A 6 11.82 -1.19 -8.83
CA SER A 6 12.01 -0.72 -7.46
C SER A 6 12.49 0.73 -7.46
N PHE A 7 11.85 1.56 -6.64
CA PHE A 7 12.17 2.96 -6.47
C PHE A 7 12.67 3.19 -5.06
N THR A 8 13.86 3.76 -4.91
CA THR A 8 14.37 4.25 -3.63
C THR A 8 14.31 5.76 -3.61
N ILE A 9 13.41 6.32 -2.79
CA ILE A 9 13.15 7.75 -2.71
C ILE A 9 13.73 8.26 -1.40
N VAL A 10 14.58 9.28 -1.49
CA VAL A 10 15.13 9.99 -0.32
C VAL A 10 14.51 11.38 -0.26
N GLY A 11 13.96 11.74 0.90
CA GLY A 11 13.28 13.01 1.06
C GLY A 11 13.10 13.49 2.49
N GLU A 12 12.36 14.59 2.61
CA GLU A 12 11.95 15.18 3.89
C GLU A 12 11.17 14.17 4.73
N PRO A 13 11.45 14.05 6.03
CA PRO A 13 10.81 13.05 6.88
C PRO A 13 9.43 13.50 7.36
N SER A 14 8.50 13.74 6.41
CA SER A 14 7.15 14.26 6.64
C SER A 14 6.05 13.32 6.11
N ALA A 15 4.92 13.27 6.83
CA ALA A 15 3.73 12.55 6.38
C ALA A 15 3.15 13.12 5.08
N ALA A 16 3.38 14.41 4.83
CA ALA A 16 2.96 15.06 3.60
C ALA A 16 3.67 14.48 2.37
N LEU A 17 4.96 14.13 2.47
CA LEU A 17 5.66 13.45 1.39
C LEU A 17 5.07 12.06 1.12
N LEU A 18 4.80 11.26 2.15
CA LEU A 18 4.15 9.95 2.00
C LEU A 18 2.76 10.07 1.33
N SER A 19 1.96 11.04 1.76
CA SER A 19 0.66 11.31 1.17
C SER A 19 0.75 11.69 -0.31
N ARG A 20 1.74 12.48 -0.70
CA ARG A 20 1.96 12.83 -2.11
C ARG A 20 2.39 11.63 -2.94
N LEU A 21 3.25 10.76 -2.42
CA LEU A 21 3.68 9.54 -3.11
C LEU A 21 2.49 8.60 -3.35
N LEU A 22 1.70 8.32 -2.32
CA LEU A 22 0.48 7.51 -2.46
C LEU A 22 -0.55 8.17 -3.38
N GLY A 23 -0.73 9.49 -3.23
CA GLY A 23 -1.62 10.28 -4.08
C GLY A 23 -1.19 10.26 -5.55
N PHE A 24 0.12 10.26 -5.83
CA PHE A 24 0.66 10.15 -7.18
C PHE A 24 0.25 8.82 -7.84
N PHE A 25 0.40 7.70 -7.14
CA PHE A 25 -0.03 6.39 -7.65
C PHE A 25 -1.53 6.38 -7.95
N SER A 26 -2.34 6.89 -7.02
CA SER A 26 -3.79 6.98 -7.20
C SER A 26 -4.19 7.88 -8.37
N GLN A 27 -3.57 9.05 -8.53
CA GLN A 27 -3.89 10.01 -9.61
C GLN A 27 -3.55 9.48 -11.00
N HIS A 28 -2.60 8.56 -11.09
CA HIS A 28 -2.15 7.97 -12.34
C HIS A 28 -2.71 6.56 -12.59
N ASP A 29 -3.69 6.13 -11.78
CA ASP A 29 -4.32 4.80 -11.87
C ASP A 29 -3.29 3.66 -11.85
N LEU A 30 -2.22 3.84 -11.05
CA LEU A 30 -1.18 2.83 -10.88
C LEU A 30 -1.59 1.84 -9.78
N GLY A 31 -1.21 0.58 -9.97
CA GLY A 31 -1.38 -0.46 -8.95
C GLY A 31 -0.72 -0.07 -7.62
N ALA A 32 -1.33 -0.50 -6.52
CA ALA A 32 -0.80 -0.23 -5.19
C ALA A 32 0.63 -0.82 -5.06
N PRO A 33 1.65 -0.02 -4.72
CA PRO A 33 3.00 -0.53 -4.56
C PRO A 33 3.16 -1.21 -3.22
N GLU A 34 4.05 -2.20 -3.16
CA GLU A 34 4.63 -2.61 -1.88
C GLU A 34 5.55 -1.47 -1.39
N MET A 35 5.37 -1.05 -0.14
CA MET A 35 6.04 0.14 0.39
C MET A 35 6.67 -0.12 1.74
N THR A 36 7.97 0.14 1.84
CA THR A 36 8.69 0.21 3.13
C THR A 36 9.19 1.63 3.37
N VAL A 37 8.92 2.16 4.56
CA VAL A 37 9.34 3.50 4.96
C VAL A 37 10.29 3.39 6.15
N THR A 38 11.47 3.98 6.01
CA THR A 38 12.44 4.09 7.10
C THR A 38 12.87 5.52 7.32
N ARG A 39 13.31 5.86 8.53
CA ARG A 39 13.91 7.15 8.86
C ARG A 39 15.37 6.94 9.21
N ARG A 40 16.28 7.68 8.58
CA ARG A 40 17.72 7.59 8.81
C ARG A 40 18.37 8.94 8.62
N GLY A 41 19.18 9.37 9.59
CA GLY A 41 20.02 10.58 9.44
C GLY A 41 19.24 11.88 9.21
N GLY A 42 18.01 11.98 9.74
CA GLY A 42 17.14 13.13 9.49
C GLY A 42 16.33 13.05 8.20
N ASP A 43 16.49 11.98 7.43
CA ASP A 43 15.78 11.77 6.17
C ASP A 43 14.79 10.62 6.28
N MET A 44 13.81 10.64 5.38
CA MET A 44 12.94 9.50 5.13
C MET A 44 13.37 8.83 3.82
N ILE A 45 13.50 7.52 3.90
CA ILE A 45 13.81 6.65 2.76
C ILE A 45 12.57 5.80 2.53
N VAL A 46 11.98 5.95 1.35
CA VAL A 46 10.81 5.18 0.91
C VAL A 46 11.25 4.23 -0.19
N GLN A 47 11.08 2.94 0.03
CA GLN A 47 11.27 1.90 -0.97
C GLN A 47 9.91 1.50 -1.51
N LEU A 48 9.73 1.60 -2.82
CA LEU A 48 8.52 1.19 -3.53
C LEU A 48 8.83 0.10 -4.53
N GLU A 49 8.05 -0.96 -4.53
CA GLU A 49 8.13 -2.01 -5.53
C GLU A 49 6.82 -2.10 -6.30
N SER A 50 6.93 -2.20 -7.62
CA SER A 50 5.78 -2.35 -8.50
C SER A 50 6.10 -3.34 -9.62
N ALA A 51 5.29 -4.39 -9.70
CA ALA A 51 5.33 -5.37 -10.79
C ALA A 51 4.68 -4.86 -12.08
N ASP A 52 3.87 -3.81 -11.99
CA ASP A 52 3.04 -3.30 -13.10
C ASP A 52 3.76 -2.22 -13.92
N LEU A 53 4.82 -1.64 -13.34
CA LEU A 53 5.64 -0.63 -14.01
C LEU A 53 6.74 -1.31 -14.83
N GLY A 54 6.46 -1.55 -16.11
CA GLY A 54 7.45 -2.07 -17.05
C GLY A 54 8.59 -1.07 -17.35
N ALA A 55 9.62 -1.57 -18.04
CA ALA A 55 10.87 -0.85 -18.31
C ALA A 55 10.71 0.50 -19.04
N GLN A 56 9.61 0.70 -19.77
CA GLN A 56 9.34 1.97 -20.46
C GLN A 56 8.68 3.02 -19.55
N LEU A 57 7.81 2.59 -18.63
CA LEU A 57 7.02 3.50 -17.80
C LEU A 57 7.73 3.87 -16.50
N ALA A 58 8.49 2.94 -15.92
CA ALA A 58 9.19 3.16 -14.66
C ALA A 58 10.15 4.38 -14.68
N PRO A 59 10.94 4.65 -15.74
CA PRO A 59 11.77 5.85 -15.79
C PRO A 59 10.96 7.14 -15.77
N VAL A 60 9.81 7.17 -16.46
CA VAL A 60 8.92 8.34 -16.49
C VAL A 60 8.30 8.57 -15.12
N VAL A 61 7.86 7.49 -14.45
CA VAL A 61 7.32 7.53 -13.08
C VAL A 61 8.38 8.00 -12.09
N SER A 62 9.61 7.46 -12.17
CA SER A 62 10.74 7.88 -11.33
C SER A 62 11.03 9.38 -11.47
N ALA A 63 11.14 9.87 -12.71
CA ALA A 63 11.39 11.28 -12.99
C ALA A 63 10.27 12.18 -12.45
N LYS A 64 9.00 11.77 -12.60
CA LYS A 64 7.85 12.50 -12.04
C LYS A 64 7.87 12.52 -10.51
N MET A 65 8.15 11.40 -9.85
CA MET A 65 8.29 11.35 -8.40
C MET A 65 9.44 12.23 -7.90
N GLY A 66 10.54 12.29 -8.64
CA GLY A 66 11.67 13.19 -8.36
C GLY A 66 11.31 14.68 -8.35
N SER A 67 10.21 15.07 -9.00
CA SER A 67 9.72 16.46 -9.01
C SER A 67 8.78 16.80 -7.84
N LEU A 68 8.40 15.83 -7.02
CA LEU A 68 7.47 16.06 -5.91
C LEU A 68 8.13 16.86 -4.79
N VAL A 69 7.37 17.79 -4.21
CA VAL A 69 7.83 18.60 -3.07
C VAL A 69 8.21 17.70 -1.90
N GLY A 70 9.44 17.88 -1.42
CA GLY A 70 10.04 17.12 -0.33
C GLY A 70 10.92 15.95 -0.79
N VAL A 71 10.88 15.57 -2.07
CA VAL A 71 11.81 14.59 -2.64
C VAL A 71 13.14 15.28 -2.94
N ARG A 72 14.24 14.61 -2.59
CA ARG A 72 15.60 15.06 -2.93
C ARG A 72 16.25 14.18 -3.99
N HIS A 73 16.01 12.87 -3.92
CA HIS A 73 16.55 11.90 -4.86
C HIS A 73 15.59 10.73 -5.08
N VAL A 74 15.60 10.17 -6.29
CA VAL A 74 14.93 8.91 -6.62
C VAL A 74 15.88 8.04 -7.44
N ASP A 75 16.19 6.86 -6.91
CA ASP A 75 16.89 5.80 -7.64
C ASP A 75 15.88 4.80 -8.19
N LEU A 76 16.06 4.37 -9.44
CA LEU A 76 15.27 3.33 -10.08
C LEU A 76 16.17 2.13 -10.38
N THR A 77 15.75 0.95 -9.92
CA THR A 77 16.37 -0.33 -10.27
C THR A 77 15.33 -1.29 -10.83
N PHE A 78 15.80 -2.21 -11.67
CA PHE A 78 14.98 -3.28 -12.25
C PHE A 78 15.47 -4.61 -11.72
N THR A 79 14.55 -5.44 -11.25
CA THR A 79 14.84 -6.80 -10.80
C THR A 79 14.08 -7.79 -11.66
N GLU A 80 14.78 -8.76 -12.23
CA GLU A 80 14.14 -9.88 -12.90
C GLU A 80 13.62 -10.87 -11.86
N ILE A 81 12.32 -11.13 -11.87
CA ILE A 81 11.70 -12.13 -11.01
C ILE A 81 11.33 -13.34 -11.87
N ALA A 82 11.87 -14.51 -11.50
CA ALA A 82 11.44 -15.78 -12.05
C ALA A 82 9.95 -16.00 -11.70
N ALA A 83 9.15 -16.43 -12.68
CA ALA A 83 7.68 -16.43 -12.59
C ALA A 83 7.07 -17.46 -11.61
N ASP A 84 7.80 -17.89 -10.58
CA ASP A 84 7.49 -19.13 -9.85
C ASP A 84 7.18 -18.95 -8.35
N HIS A 85 6.97 -17.72 -7.86
CA HIS A 85 6.48 -17.50 -6.49
C HIS A 85 5.20 -16.66 -6.50
N ALA A 86 4.09 -17.31 -6.84
CA ALA A 86 2.82 -16.91 -6.26
C ALA A 86 2.86 -17.33 -4.77
N PRO A 87 2.91 -16.42 -3.79
CA PRO A 87 2.54 -16.82 -2.44
C PRO A 87 1.06 -17.21 -2.55
N ASN A 88 0.79 -18.50 -2.34
CA ASN A 88 -0.55 -19.01 -2.16
C ASN A 88 -1.12 -18.43 -0.86
N LEU A 89 -1.50 -17.15 -0.88
CA LEU A 89 -2.36 -16.55 0.12
C LEU A 89 -3.80 -16.90 -0.28
N ALA A 90 -4.13 -18.18 -0.13
CA ALA A 90 -5.53 -18.56 0.03
C ALA A 90 -6.03 -17.79 1.25
N LEU A 91 -6.76 -16.71 1.01
CA LEU A 91 -7.59 -16.04 2.00
C LEU A 91 -8.49 -17.13 2.58
N GLN A 92 -8.12 -17.66 3.75
CA GLN A 92 -9.03 -18.53 4.48
C GLN A 92 -10.25 -17.67 4.82
N PRO A 93 -11.47 -18.10 4.45
CA PRO A 93 -12.66 -17.34 4.77
C PRO A 93 -12.73 -17.17 6.29
N VAL A 94 -12.72 -15.92 6.75
CA VAL A 94 -12.93 -15.58 8.16
C VAL A 94 -14.27 -16.20 8.58
N PRO A 95 -14.31 -17.06 9.61
CA PRO A 95 -15.56 -17.68 10.03
C PRO A 95 -16.53 -16.58 10.44
N ALA A 96 -17.70 -16.55 9.79
CA ALA A 96 -18.75 -15.59 10.08
C ALA A 96 -19.11 -15.65 11.57
N HIS A 97 -18.88 -14.56 12.29
CA HIS A 97 -19.35 -14.39 13.66
C HIS A 97 -20.87 -14.62 13.68
N ARG A 98 -21.33 -15.71 14.29
CA ARG A 98 -22.76 -15.89 14.59
C ARG A 98 -23.17 -14.75 15.53
N PRO A 99 -24.22 -13.96 15.20
CA PRO A 99 -24.77 -13.02 16.16
C PRO A 99 -25.31 -13.81 17.35
N SER A 100 -24.77 -13.49 18.53
CA SER A 100 -25.20 -14.02 19.82
C SER A 100 -26.71 -13.79 19.97
N GLN A 101 -27.46 -14.86 20.22
CA GLN A 101 -28.91 -14.80 20.32
C GLN A 101 -29.33 -13.81 21.42
N ARG A 102 -30.08 -12.79 21.02
CA ARG A 102 -30.80 -11.87 21.91
C ARG A 102 -31.79 -12.69 22.76
N MET A 103 -31.65 -12.62 24.08
CA MET A 103 -32.62 -13.12 25.05
C MET A 103 -34.00 -12.47 24.81
N PRO A 104 -35.12 -13.23 24.81
CA PRO A 104 -36.44 -12.65 24.73
C PRO A 104 -36.82 -11.94 26.04
N GLY A 105 -37.30 -10.71 25.89
CA GLY A 105 -37.66 -9.81 26.98
C GLY A 105 -38.74 -10.37 27.92
N SER A 106 -38.55 -10.05 29.19
CA SER A 106 -39.47 -10.28 30.30
C SER A 106 -40.82 -9.62 30.02
N ARG A 107 -41.86 -10.45 29.84
CA ARG A 107 -43.24 -10.02 29.69
C ARG A 107 -43.77 -9.53 31.04
N HIS A 108 -43.77 -8.21 31.27
CA HIS A 108 -44.51 -7.59 32.37
C HIS A 108 -46.02 -7.74 32.09
N LYS A 109 -46.68 -8.69 32.79
CA LYS A 109 -48.14 -8.71 32.88
C LYS A 109 -48.58 -7.54 33.74
N ARG A 110 -49.15 -6.52 33.11
CA ARG A 110 -50.18 -5.70 33.75
C ARG A 110 -51.48 -6.48 33.68
N SER A 111 -52.04 -6.79 34.84
CA SER A 111 -53.46 -7.10 34.99
C SER A 111 -53.93 -6.31 36.19
N SER A 112 -54.71 -5.29 35.86
CA SER A 112 -55.60 -4.56 36.75
C SER A 112 -56.76 -5.46 37.19
N ASP A 113 -57.42 -5.01 38.24
CA ASP A 113 -58.57 -5.56 38.98
C ASP A 113 -58.27 -6.64 40.03
#